data_AF-L5NB49-F1
#
_entry.id   AF-L5NB49-F1
#
_cell.length_a   1.000
_cell.length_b   1.000
_cell.length_c   1.000
_cell.angle_alpha   90.00
_cell.angle_beta   90.00
_cell.angle_gamma   90.00
#
_symmetry.space_group_name_H-M   'P 1'
#
loop_
_entity.id
_entity.type
_entity.pdbx_description
1 polymer ?
#
loop_
_entity_poly.entity_id
_entity_poly.type
_entity_poly.pdbx_seq_one_letter_code
_entity_poly.pdbx_strand_id
1 'polypeptide(L)' 'DETRVLRLLDDNGGQLRQSKVVEGTEWSKSKVSRVLSRMADEGTVAKINLGRENLIARPESVPEHARSPFDES' A
#
# COMPACT_ATOMS: atom_id res chain seq x y z
N ASP A 1 -5.33 -3.25 12.47
CA ASP A 1 -4.11 -3.16 11.64
C ASP A 1 -4.30 -2.20 10.48
N GLU A 2 -5.20 -2.48 9.54
CA GLU A 2 -5.47 -1.67 8.34
C GLU A 2 -5.69 -0.17 8.63
N THR A 3 -6.44 0.17 9.68
CA THR A 3 -6.64 1.57 10.11
C THR A 3 -5.33 2.32 10.37
N ARG A 4 -4.29 1.64 10.89
CA ARG A 4 -2.98 2.26 11.11
C ARG A 4 -2.27 2.54 9.79
N VAL A 5 -2.42 1.67 8.80
CA VAL A 5 -1.90 1.88 7.44
C VAL A 5 -2.62 3.05 6.76
N LEU A 6 -3.95 3.09 6.82
CA LEU A 6 -4.73 4.19 6.24
C LEU A 6 -4.34 5.54 6.84
N ARG A 7 -4.22 5.62 8.18
CA ARG A 7 -3.73 6.84 8.85
C ARG A 7 -2.34 7.25 8.36
N LEU A 8 -1.40 6.31 8.27
CA LEU A 8 -0.06 6.61 7.75
C LEU A 8 -0.09 7.12 6.32
N LEU A 9 -0.97 6.60 5.46
CA LEU A 9 -1.14 7.11 4.10
C LEU A 9 -1.72 8.52 4.13
N ASP A 10 -2.80 8.75 4.87
CA ASP A 10 -3.49 10.04 4.97
C ASP A 10 -2.53 11.14 5.50
N ASP A 11 -1.74 10.83 6.52
CA ASP A 11 -0.71 11.72 7.09
C ASP A 11 0.44 12.03 6.12
N ASN A 12 0.62 11.22 5.07
CA ASN A 12 1.70 11.35 4.08
C ASN A 12 1.19 11.66 2.67
N GLY A 13 0.03 12.33 2.55
CA GLY A 13 -0.49 12.78 1.26
C GLY A 13 -1.12 11.67 0.41
N GLY A 14 -1.63 10.63 1.07
CA GLY A 14 -2.34 9.52 0.46
C GLY A 14 -1.43 8.45 -0.16
N GLN A 15 -0.11 8.53 0.00
CA GLN A 15 0.81 7.52 -0.54
C GLN A 15 2.09 7.39 0.29
N LEU A 16 2.63 6.18 0.33
CA LEU A 16 3.82 5.87 1.12
C LEU A 16 4.55 4.65 0.55
N ARG A 17 5.88 4.66 0.60
CA ARG A 17 6.68 3.47 0.30
C ARG A 17 6.44 2.37 1.34
N GLN A 18 6.39 1.10 0.93
CA GLN A 18 6.13 -0.01 1.86
C GLN A 18 7.18 -0.11 2.98
N SER A 19 8.45 0.26 2.75
CA SER A 19 9.45 0.35 3.84
C SER A 19 9.05 1.35 4.92
N LYS A 20 8.46 2.48 4.54
CA LYS A 20 7.95 3.48 5.47
C LYS A 20 6.71 3.00 6.21
N VAL A 21 5.91 2.11 5.62
CA VAL A 21 4.81 1.43 6.34
C VAL A 21 5.40 0.49 7.40
N VAL A 22 6.47 -0.25 7.07
CA VAL A 22 7.20 -1.09 8.05
C VAL A 22 7.73 -0.23 9.21
N GLU A 23 8.40 0.88 8.90
CA GLU A 23 8.92 1.81 9.92
C GLU A 23 7.81 2.42 10.78
N GLY A 24 6.73 2.94 10.17
CA GLY A 24 5.65 3.63 10.90
C GLY A 24 4.70 2.70 11.67
N THR A 25 4.66 1.41 11.33
CA THR A 25 3.84 0.41 12.03
C THR A 25 4.62 -0.39 13.07
N GLU A 26 5.94 -0.44 12.94
CA GLU A 26 6.85 -1.33 13.71
C GLU A 26 6.49 -2.81 13.57
N TRP A 27 5.76 -3.19 12.52
CA TRP A 27 5.46 -4.58 12.23
C TRP A 27 6.59 -5.24 11.45
N SER A 28 6.68 -6.57 11.54
CA SER A 28 7.57 -7.32 10.66
C SER A 28 7.19 -7.10 9.19
N LYS A 29 8.19 -7.19 8.29
CA LYS A 29 7.97 -7.11 6.84
C LYS A 29 6.91 -8.09 6.34
N SER A 30 6.88 -9.30 6.91
CA SER A 30 5.90 -10.33 6.56
C SER A 30 4.47 -9.98 7.01
N LYS A 31 4.30 -9.38 8.19
CA LYS A 31 3.00 -8.87 8.63
C LYS A 31 2.52 -7.72 7.76
N VAL A 32 3.40 -6.75 7.45
CA VAL A 32 3.08 -5.64 6.53
C VAL A 32 2.65 -6.17 5.17
N SER A 33 3.41 -7.11 4.60
CA SER A 33 3.06 -7.70 3.29
C SER A 33 1.69 -8.34 3.31
N ARG A 34 1.36 -9.11 4.35
CA ARG A 34 0.05 -9.79 4.46
C ARG A 34 -1.11 -8.81 4.56
N VAL A 35 -0.96 -7.77 5.40
CA VAL A 35 -2.00 -6.75 5.58
C VAL A 35 -2.19 -5.97 4.29
N LEU A 36 -1.11 -5.53 3.63
CA LEU A 36 -1.20 -4.76 2.39
C LEU A 36 -1.76 -5.56 1.22
N SER A 37 -1.43 -6.86 1.11
CA SER A 37 -2.06 -7.73 0.11
C SER A 37 -3.56 -7.80 0.33
N ARG A 38 -4.02 -8.10 1.56
CA ARG A 38 -5.45 -8.13 1.88
C ARG A 38 -6.15 -6.79 1.57
N MET A 39 -5.54 -5.68 1.99
CA MET A 39 -6.10 -4.34 1.74
C MET A 39 -6.20 -4.03 0.24
N ALA A 40 -5.24 -4.49 -0.56
CA ALA A 40 -5.26 -4.35 -2.01
C ALA A 40 -6.36 -5.22 -2.64
N ASP A 41 -6.51 -6.47 -2.19
CA ASP A 41 -7.58 -7.38 -2.63
C ASP A 41 -8.97 -6.80 -2.31
N GLU A 42 -9.12 -6.16 -1.15
CA GLU A 42 -10.34 -5.46 -0.74
C GLU A 42 -10.51 -4.08 -1.41
N GLY A 43 -9.55 -3.64 -2.23
CA GLY A 43 -9.59 -2.36 -2.94
C GLY A 43 -9.45 -1.12 -2.04
N THR A 44 -9.03 -1.29 -0.78
CA THR A 44 -8.86 -0.18 0.18
C THR A 44 -7.54 0.57 0.01
N VAL A 45 -6.55 -0.06 -0.63
CA VAL A 45 -5.29 0.57 -1.07
C VAL A 45 -4.93 0.04 -2.45
N ALA A 46 -4.12 0.79 -3.18
CA ALA A 46 -3.44 0.35 -4.38
C ALA A 46 -1.96 0.05 -4.05
N LYS A 47 -1.42 -1.01 -4.65
CA LYS A 47 -0.02 -1.41 -4.52
C LYS A 47 0.67 -1.31 -5.88
N ILE A 48 1.53 -0.31 -6.04
CA ILE A 48 2.23 -0.03 -7.30
C ILE A 48 3.67 -0.53 -7.16
N ASN A 49 4.07 -1.45 -8.03
CA ASN A 49 5.44 -1.94 -8.08
C ASN A 49 6.36 -0.92 -8.78
N LEU A 50 7.35 -0.38 -8.08
CA LEU A 50 8.36 0.55 -8.61
C LEU A 50 9.73 -0.12 -8.80
N GLY A 51 9.74 -1.44 -9.06
CA GLY A 51 10.93 -2.28 -9.21
C GLY A 51 11.39 -2.89 -7.90
N ARG A 52 12.25 -2.19 -7.16
CA ARG A 52 12.84 -2.71 -5.90
C ARG A 52 11.96 -2.50 -4.67
N GLU A 53 10.86 -1.78 -4.82
CA GLU A 53 9.97 -1.44 -3.72
C GLU A 53 8.55 -1.21 -4.24
N ASN A 54 7.57 -1.38 -3.35
CA ASN A 54 6.18 -1.03 -3.62
C ASN A 54 5.84 0.34 -3.05
N LEU A 55 5.16 1.15 -3.85
CA LEU A 55 4.41 2.31 -3.39
C LEU A 55 3.00 1.85 -3.02
N ILE A 56 2.57 2.21 -1.82
CA ILE A 56 1.22 1.98 -1.32
C ILE A 56 0.49 3.30 -1.41
N ALA A 57 -0.69 3.31 -1.98
CA ALA A 57 -1.45 4.53 -2.20
C ALA A 57 -2.93 4.32 -1.90
N ARG A 58 -3.62 5.42 -1.60
CA ARG A 58 -5.07 5.49 -1.56
C ARG A 58 -5.63 5.26 -2.97
N PRO A 59 -6.71 4.50 -3.15
CA PRO A 59 -7.29 4.23 -4.48
C PRO A 59 -7.65 5.50 -5.26
N GLU A 60 -8.06 6.56 -4.54
CA GLU A 60 -8.38 7.89 -5.07
C GLU A 60 -7.15 8.71 -5.48
N SER A 61 -5.98 8.41 -4.94
CA SER A 61 -4.72 9.11 -5.25
C SER A 61 -3.99 8.51 -6.44
N VAL A 62 -4.41 7.34 -6.91
CA VAL A 62 -3.79 6.66 -8.06
C VAL A 62 -4.54 7.05 -9.34
N PRO A 63 -3.85 7.64 -10.34
CA PRO A 63 -4.44 7.82 -11.65
C PRO A 63 -4.93 6.49 -12.21
N GLU A 64 -6.09 6.45 -12.85
CA GLU A 64 -6.76 5.22 -13.29
C GLU A 64 -5.85 4.30 -14.13
N HIS A 65 -4.88 4.88 -14.86
CA HIS A 65 -3.91 4.19 -15.71
C HIS A 65 -2.70 3.57 -14.98
N ALA A 66 -2.52 3.83 -13.68
CA ALA A 66 -1.41 3.30 -12.88
C ALA A 66 -1.77 2.04 -12.09
N ARG A 67 -3.03 1.59 -12.15
CA ARG A 67 -3.41 0.24 -11.69
C ARG A 67 -2.80 -0.77 -12.66
N SER A 68 -1.90 -1.61 -12.15
CA SER A 68 -1.21 -2.61 -12.97
C SER A 68 -2.25 -3.58 -13.56
N PRO A 69 -2.32 -3.75 -14.89
CA PRO A 69 -3.18 -4.77 -15.50
C PRO A 69 -2.71 -6.22 -15.22
N PHE A 70 -1.65 -6.39 -14.42
CA PHE A 70 -1.01 -7.67 -14.11
C PHE A 70 -1.24 -8.15 -12.67
N ASP A 71 -2.10 -7.48 -11.88
CA ASP A 71 -2.41 -7.94 -10.52
C ASP A 71 -3.54 -9.00 -10.48
N GLU A 72 -4.16 -9.35 -11.61
CA GLU A 72 -5.00 -10.55 -11.73
C GLU A 72 -4.12 -11.74 -12.14
N SER A 73 -3.69 -12.56 -11.18
CA SER A 73 -3.07 -13.87 -11.42
C SER A 73 -3.41 -14.86 -10.32
#